data_AF-A0A6G2V252-F1
#
_entry.id   AF-A0A6G2V252-F1
#
_cell.length_a   1.000
_cell.length_b   1.000
_cell.length_c   1.000
_cell.angle_alpha   90.00
_cell.angle_beta   90.00
_cell.angle_gamma   90.00
#
_symmetry.space_group_name_H-M   'P 1'
#
loop_
_entity.id
_entity.type
_entity.pdbx_description
1 polymer ?
#
loop_
_entity_poly.entity_id
_entity_poly.type
_entity_poly.pdbx_seq_one_letter_code
_entity_poly.pdbx_strand_id
1 'polypeptide(L)'
;MTRRVFRYVPFTIEQDGTAEPEYEARCVSGDETECGARSGTWTAPEPVEEWQRRHTQDTGHRRYRRNFGDYAVLRPAELAGSNGGTV
;
A
#
# COMPACT_ATOMS: atom_id res chain seq x y z
N MET A 1 9.11 -14.53 -42.77
CA MET A 1 9.11 -14.36 -41.30
C MET A 1 8.88 -12.89 -40.97
N THR A 2 7.81 -12.55 -40.26
CA THR A 2 7.55 -11.16 -39.82
C THR A 2 8.37 -10.86 -38.58
N ARG A 3 9.32 -9.94 -38.68
CA ARG A 3 10.14 -9.48 -37.56
C ARG A 3 9.30 -8.61 -36.64
N ARG A 4 9.14 -9.02 -35.38
CA ARG A 4 8.52 -8.21 -34.33
C ARG A 4 9.59 -7.34 -33.67
N VAL A 5 9.24 -6.10 -33.33
CA VAL A 5 10.09 -5.17 -32.57
C VAL A 5 9.44 -4.96 -31.21
N PHE A 6 10.16 -5.30 -30.15
CA PHE A 6 9.78 -4.97 -28.78
C PHE A 6 10.56 -3.73 -28.34
N ARG A 7 9.90 -2.75 -27.74
CA ARG A 7 10.52 -1.55 -27.20
C ARG A 7 10.30 -1.50 -25.70
N TYR A 8 11.31 -1.03 -24.98
CA TYR A 8 11.17 -0.65 -23.58
C TYR A 8 10.30 0.61 -23.50
N VAL A 9 9.28 0.58 -22.65
CA VAL A 9 8.40 1.74 -22.38
C VAL A 9 8.61 2.11 -20.90
N PRO A 10 9.09 3.33 -20.60
CA PRO A 10 9.15 3.80 -19.22
C PRO A 10 7.74 3.95 -18.64
N PHE A 11 7.58 3.64 -17.35
CA PHE A 11 6.33 3.83 -16.61
C PHE A 11 6.56 4.74 -15.40
N THR A 12 5.56 5.54 -15.05
CA THR A 12 5.40 6.15 -13.74
C THR A 12 4.51 5.28 -12.87
N ILE A 13 4.78 5.25 -11.56
CA ILE A 13 3.93 4.62 -10.56
C ILE A 13 3.27 5.74 -9.78
N GLU A 14 1.94 5.76 -9.76
CA GLU A 14 1.13 6.77 -9.10
C GLU A 14 0.10 6.10 -8.21
N GLN A 15 -0.33 6.78 -7.14
CA GLN A 15 -1.44 6.31 -6.32
C GLN A 15 -2.74 6.36 -7.13
N ASP A 16 -3.55 5.31 -7.00
CA ASP A 16 -4.90 5.24 -7.55
C ASP A 16 -5.83 6.15 -6.74
N GLY A 17 -6.15 7.33 -7.30
CA GLY A 17 -7.10 8.25 -6.69
C GLY A 17 -8.55 7.76 -6.69
N THR A 18 -8.85 6.61 -7.29
CA THR A 18 -10.21 6.03 -7.34
C THR A 18 -10.43 4.92 -6.31
N ALA A 19 -9.38 4.46 -5.63
CA ALA A 19 -9.43 3.40 -4.64
C ALA A 19 -9.19 3.95 -3.23
N GLU A 20 -10.00 3.49 -2.27
CA GLU A 20 -9.78 3.79 -0.86
C GLU A 20 -8.57 3.00 -0.34
N PRO A 21 -7.70 3.60 0.48
CA PRO A 21 -6.61 2.88 1.13
C PRO A 21 -7.13 1.90 2.19
N GLU A 22 -6.28 0.94 2.53
CA GLU A 22 -6.53 -0.08 3.54
C GLU A 22 -5.64 0.12 4.75
N TYR A 23 -6.23 0.00 5.93
CA TYR A 23 -5.57 0.10 7.23
C TYR A 23 -5.82 -1.17 8.03
N GLU A 24 -4.76 -1.74 8.57
CA GLU A 24 -4.84 -2.85 9.52
C GLU A 24 -3.74 -2.73 10.59
N ALA A 25 -3.94 -3.43 11.70
CA ALA A 25 -2.92 -3.65 12.71
C ALA A 25 -2.94 -5.09 13.23
N ARG A 26 -1.76 -5.56 13.62
CA ARG A 26 -1.55 -6.82 14.32
C ARG A 26 -0.84 -6.56 15.64
N CYS A 27 -1.32 -7.15 16.73
CA CYS A 27 -0.61 -7.17 17.99
C CYS A 27 0.63 -8.06 17.86
N VAL A 28 1.80 -7.49 18.11
CA VAL A 28 3.10 -8.18 18.11
C VAL A 28 3.74 -8.18 19.50
N SER A 29 2.96 -7.85 20.53
CA SER A 29 3.32 -8.12 21.93
C SER A 29 3.24 -9.62 22.23
N GLY A 30 3.85 -10.02 23.35
CA GLY A 30 4.05 -11.42 23.75
C GLY A 30 5.54 -11.68 23.89
N ASP A 31 5.93 -12.43 24.92
CA ASP A 31 7.34 -12.65 25.23
C ASP A 31 7.93 -13.77 24.37
N GLU A 32 7.36 -14.98 24.45
CA GLU A 32 7.80 -16.14 23.66
C GLU A 32 7.04 -16.31 22.34
N THR A 33 5.76 -15.93 22.31
CA THR A 33 4.91 -16.00 21.12
C THR A 33 4.12 -14.72 21.00
N GLU A 34 4.09 -14.15 19.79
CA GLU A 34 3.26 -12.99 19.52
C GLU A 34 1.78 -13.31 19.76
N CYS A 35 1.07 -12.41 20.45
CA CYS A 35 -0.38 -12.46 20.63
C CYS A 35 -1.12 -12.63 19.29
N GLY A 36 -0.68 -11.91 18.25
CA GLY A 36 -1.15 -12.13 16.89
C GLY A 36 -2.56 -11.64 16.59
N ALA A 37 -3.29 -11.11 17.57
CA ALA A 37 -4.61 -10.53 17.38
C ALA A 37 -4.59 -9.43 16.31
N ARG A 38 -5.66 -9.33 15.51
CA ARG A 38 -5.75 -8.41 14.35
C ARG A 38 -6.95 -7.47 14.47
N SER A 39 -6.80 -6.26 13.96
CA SER A 39 -7.89 -5.27 13.88
C SER A 39 -8.91 -5.58 12.78
N GLY A 40 -8.55 -6.41 11.80
CA GLY A 40 -9.21 -6.45 10.50
C GLY A 40 -8.77 -5.28 9.61
N THR A 41 -9.28 -5.27 8.37
CA THR A 41 -8.98 -4.25 7.34
C THR A 41 -10.07 -3.18 7.34
N TRP A 42 -9.66 -1.92 7.30
CA TRP A 42 -10.55 -0.75 7.34
C TRP A 42 -10.15 0.29 6.29
N THR A 43 -11.09 1.10 5.83
CA THR A 43 -10.81 2.21 4.89
C THR A 43 -10.35 3.49 5.57
N ALA A 44 -10.25 3.49 6.91
CA ALA A 44 -9.82 4.62 7.71
C ALA A 44 -8.94 4.17 8.90
N PRO A 45 -8.05 5.03 9.41
CA PRO A 45 -7.17 4.69 10.54
C PRO A 45 -7.90 4.60 11.89
N GLU A 46 -9.01 5.31 12.09
CA GLU A 46 -9.68 5.45 13.39
C GLU A 46 -10.18 4.12 13.98
N PRO A 47 -10.83 3.21 13.22
CA PRO A 47 -11.23 1.91 13.73
C PRO A 47 -10.05 1.05 14.18
N VAL A 48 -8.91 1.15 13.47
CA VAL A 48 -7.67 0.44 13.84
C VAL A 48 -7.12 0.96 15.17
N GLU A 49 -7.17 2.27 15.39
CA GLU A 49 -6.70 2.90 16.62
C GLU A 49 -7.64 2.65 17.80
N GLU A 50 -8.94 2.62 17.56
CA GLU A 50 -9.90 2.16 18.56
C GLU A 50 -9.66 0.70 18.96
N TRP A 51 -9.45 -0.18 17.99
CA TRP A 51 -9.10 -1.58 18.26
C TRP A 51 -7.82 -1.70 19.10
N GLN A 52 -6.76 -0.97 18.76
CA GLN A 52 -5.51 -0.96 19.55
C GLN A 52 -5.72 -0.47 20.98
N ARG A 53 -6.53 0.58 21.16
CA ARG A 53 -6.87 1.12 22.49
C ARG A 53 -7.60 0.08 23.34
N ARG A 54 -8.65 -0.54 22.79
CA ARG A 54 -9.42 -1.60 23.47
C ARG A 54 -8.53 -2.80 23.79
N HIS A 55 -7.77 -3.30 22.82
CA HIS A 55 -6.85 -4.42 23.04
C HIS A 55 -5.80 -4.14 24.12
N THR A 56 -5.24 -2.92 24.14
CA THR A 56 -4.30 -2.49 25.19
C THR A 56 -4.96 -2.49 26.57
N GLN A 57 -6.20 -2.02 26.67
CA GLN A 57 -6.95 -2.01 27.93
C GLN A 57 -7.22 -3.44 28.43
N ASP A 58 -7.58 -4.34 27.52
CA ASP A 58 -7.98 -5.71 27.86
C ASP A 58 -6.77 -6.60 28.21
N THR A 59 -5.62 -6.39 27.56
CA THR A 59 -4.47 -7.31 27.65
C THR A 59 -3.21 -6.69 28.24
N GLY A 60 -3.13 -5.37 28.34
CA GLY A 60 -1.90 -4.65 28.69
C GLY A 60 -0.84 -4.62 27.58
N HIS A 61 -1.10 -5.20 26.40
CA HIS A 61 -0.18 -5.21 25.28
C HIS A 61 0.02 -3.81 24.67
N ARG A 62 1.26 -3.47 24.30
CA ARG A 62 1.64 -2.11 23.86
C ARG A 62 2.44 -2.07 22.55
N ARG A 63 2.68 -3.22 21.90
CA ARG A 63 3.41 -3.29 20.64
C ARG A 63 2.49 -3.78 19.51
N TYR A 64 2.41 -2.98 18.46
CA TYR A 64 1.54 -3.23 17.31
C TYR A 64 2.33 -3.01 16.02
N ARG A 65 2.17 -3.91 15.05
CA ARG A 65 2.56 -3.68 13.66
C ARG A 65 1.36 -3.13 12.91
N ARG A 66 1.47 -1.92 12.37
CA ARG A 66 0.46 -1.34 11.47
C ARG A 66 0.85 -1.66 10.03
N ASN A 67 -0.15 -1.92 9.18
CA ASN A 67 0.02 -2.01 7.74
C ASN A 67 -0.95 -1.02 7.09
N PHE A 68 -0.43 -0.32 6.10
CA PHE A 68 -1.15 0.65 5.28
C PHE A 68 -0.91 0.23 3.84
N GLY A 69 -1.99 -0.01 3.10
CA GLY A 69 -1.95 -0.33 1.69
C GLY A 69 -2.72 0.70 0.91
N ASP A 70 -2.05 1.37 -0.01
CA ASP A 70 -2.72 2.09 -1.09
C ASP A 70 -2.66 1.27 -2.37
N TYR A 71 -3.45 1.70 -3.35
CA TYR A 71 -3.49 1.08 -4.67
C TYR A 71 -2.65 1.92 -5.61
N ALA A 72 -1.88 1.27 -6.48
CA ALA A 72 -1.01 1.95 -7.43
C ALA A 72 -1.43 1.66 -8.88
N VAL A 73 -1.40 2.69 -9.72
CA VAL A 73 -1.60 2.60 -11.17
C VAL A 73 -0.27 2.87 -11.87
N LEU A 74 0.08 2.01 -12.83
CA LEU A 74 1.21 2.23 -13.71
C LEU A 74 0.74 2.99 -14.95
N ARG A 75 1.29 4.18 -15.19
CA ARG A 75 1.05 4.96 -16.41
C ARG A 75 2.29 4.91 -17.29
N PRO A 76 2.18 4.62 -18.60
CA PRO A 76 3.30 4.82 -19.50
C PRO A 76 3.75 6.28 -19.37
N ALA A 77 5.02 6.51 -19.06
CA ALA A 77 5.55 7.87 -19.13
C ALA A 77 5.39 8.31 -20.57
N GLU A 78 4.74 9.46 -20.81
CA GLU A 78 4.61 9.99 -22.15
C GLU A 78 6.01 10.05 -22.75
N LEU A 79 6.22 9.30 -23.84
CA LEU A 79 7.45 9.41 -24.62
C LEU A 79 7.48 10.85 -25.08
N ALA A 80 8.26 11.70 -24.38
CA ALA A 80 8.44 13.09 -24.75
C ALA A 80 8.69 13.11 -26.26
N GLY A 81 7.68 13.59 -26.98
CA GLY A 81 7.64 13.51 -28.41
C GLY A 81 8.96 14.07 -28.93
N SER A 82 9.67 13.22 -29.65
CA SER A 82 10.83 13.62 -30.43
C SER A 82 10.35 14.67 -31.42
N ASN A 83 10.38 15.95 -31.04
CA ASN A 83 10.22 17.06 -31.96
C ASN A 83 11.49 17.13 -32.81
N GLY A 84 11.57 16.21 -33.78
CA GLY A 84 12.58 16.18 -34.81
C GLY A 84 12.08 16.89 -36.07
N GLY A 85 12.72 18.03 -36.36
CA GLY A 85 12.82 18.64 -37.71
C GLY A 85 11.76 19.70 -38.04
N THR A 86 12.06 20.81 -38.73
CA THR A 86 13.22 21.14 -39.57
C THR A 86 13.21 22.65 -39.92
N VAL A 87 14.42 23.23 -40.05
CA VAL A 87 14.85 24.50 -40.72
C VAL A 87 13.98 25.77 -40.70
#